data_AF-A0AAC9VL56-F1
#
_entry.id   AF-A0AAC9VL56-F1
#
_cell.length_a   1.000
_cell.length_b   1.000
_cell.length_c   1.000
_cell.angle_alpha   90.00
_cell.angle_beta   90.00
_cell.angle_gamma   90.00
#
_symmetry.space_group_name_H-M   'P 1'
#
loop_
_entity.id
_entity.type
_entity.pdbx_description
1 polymer ?
#
loop_
_entity_poly.entity_id
_entity_poly.type
_entity_poly.pdbx_seq_one_letter_code
_entity_poly.pdbx_strand_id
1 'polypeptide(L)'
;MRIVDISPAQQEKIKLEISHESHSRLIRSREVAANIYKYLEAGEAEFRPIPWLPEILDYLCKDIDVILHEIDKWELRSSLSNAYLFKENNLQEPCHD
;
A
#
# COMPACT_ATOMS: atom_id res chain seq x y z
N MET A 1 -33.00 8.77 -7.12
CA MET A 1 -31.70 8.15 -6.77
C MET A 1 -31.52 6.96 -7.71
N ARG A 2 -30.72 7.10 -8.78
CA ARG A 2 -30.40 5.96 -9.65
C ARG A 2 -29.21 5.24 -9.02
N ILE A 3 -29.44 4.01 -8.58
CA ILE A 3 -28.36 3.11 -8.15
C ILE A 3 -27.63 2.74 -9.44
N VAL A 4 -26.40 3.22 -9.59
CA VAL A 4 -25.53 2.81 -10.69
C VAL A 4 -25.03 1.42 -10.33
N ASP A 5 -25.64 0.40 -10.93
CA ASP A 5 -25.18 -0.98 -10.83
C ASP A 5 -23.84 -1.09 -11.56
N ILE A 6 -22.76 -0.92 -10.81
CA ILE A 6 -21.39 -1.21 -11.24
C ILE A 6 -21.33 -2.72 -11.52
N SER A 7 -20.99 -3.09 -12.76
CA SER A 7 -20.95 -4.51 -13.13
C SER A 7 -19.89 -5.26 -12.33
N PRO A 8 -20.04 -6.58 -12.11
CA PRO A 8 -19.02 -7.39 -11.45
C PRO A 8 -17.65 -7.28 -12.12
N ALA A 9 -17.60 -7.06 -13.44
CA ALA A 9 -16.36 -6.83 -14.19
C ALA A 9 -15.68 -5.49 -13.88
N GLN A 10 -16.46 -4.46 -13.49
CA GLN A 10 -15.90 -3.20 -12.98
C GLN A 10 -15.47 -3.31 -11.51
N GLN A 11 -16.16 -4.12 -10.71
CA GLN A 11 -15.76 -4.43 -9.33
C GLN A 11 -14.49 -5.29 -9.27
N GLU A 12 -14.35 -6.30 -10.14
CA GLU A 12 -13.13 -7.12 -10.28
C GLU A 12 -11.94 -6.30 -10.79
N LYS A 13 -12.18 -5.22 -11.55
CA LYS A 13 -11.12 -4.29 -12.00
C LYS A 13 -10.52 -3.46 -10.86
N ILE A 14 -11.16 -3.43 -9.70
CA ILE A 14 -10.69 -2.78 -8.46
C ILE A 14 -10.15 -3.85 -7.50
N LYS A 15 -9.50 -4.90 -8.01
CA LYS A 15 -8.62 -5.71 -7.17
C LYS A 15 -7.31 -4.94 -7.01
N LEU A 16 -7.14 -4.34 -5.83
CA LEU A 16 -5.90 -3.72 -5.39
C LEU A 16 -4.82 -4.79 -5.29
N GLU A 17 -3.92 -4.84 -6.27
CA GLU A 17 -2.69 -5.59 -6.17
C GLU A 17 -1.55 -4.59 -5.96
N ILE A 18 -1.02 -4.55 -4.73
CA ILE A 18 0.31 -3.96 -4.50
C ILE A 18 1.30 -4.67 -5.42
N SER A 19 2.31 -3.95 -5.92
CA SER A 19 3.29 -4.55 -6.80
C SER A 19 3.94 -5.77 -6.15
N HIS A 20 4.28 -6.78 -6.97
CA HIS A 20 4.99 -7.98 -6.50
C HIS A 20 6.28 -7.61 -5.73
N GLU A 21 6.94 -6.54 -6.14
CA GLU A 21 8.12 -6.00 -5.46
C GLU A 21 7.79 -5.49 -4.04
N SER A 22 6.76 -4.65 -3.89
CA SER A 22 6.31 -4.16 -2.59
C SER A 22 5.82 -5.27 -1.68
N HIS A 23 5.11 -6.26 -2.23
CA HIS A 23 4.72 -7.47 -1.50
C HIS A 23 5.94 -8.26 -1.00
N SER A 24 6.97 -8.42 -1.84
CA SER A 24 8.21 -9.11 -1.47
C SER A 24 8.98 -8.35 -0.37
N ARG A 25 9.03 -7.01 -0.47
CA ARG A 25 9.64 -6.15 0.56
C ARG A 25 8.91 -6.24 1.90
N LEU A 26 7.58 -6.33 1.87
CA LEU A 26 6.77 -6.49 3.09
C LEU A 26 7.06 -7.81 3.79
N ILE A 27 7.13 -8.92 3.05
CA ILE A 27 7.49 -10.24 3.60
C ILE A 27 8.86 -10.19 4.25
N ARG A 28 9.87 -9.68 3.54
CA ARG A 28 11.23 -9.56 4.07
C ARG A 28 11.29 -8.66 5.31
N SER A 29 10.62 -7.52 5.28
CA SER A 29 10.60 -6.58 6.41
C SER A 29 10.02 -7.24 7.66
N ARG A 30 8.96 -8.03 7.49
CA ARG A 30 8.36 -8.83 8.58
C ARG A 30 9.34 -9.86 9.14
N GLU A 31 10.07 -10.58 8.29
CA GLU A 31 11.06 -11.58 8.72
C GLU A 31 12.22 -10.94 9.49
N VAL A 32 12.76 -9.83 9.00
CA VAL A 32 13.84 -9.09 9.66
C VAL A 32 13.37 -8.57 11.01
N ALA A 33 12.20 -7.94 11.10
CA ALA A 33 11.64 -7.47 12.36
C ALA A 33 11.44 -8.61 13.38
N ALA A 34 10.96 -9.77 12.94
CA ALA A 34 10.81 -10.94 13.80
C ALA A 34 12.15 -11.47 14.32
N ASN A 35 13.20 -11.44 13.50
CA ASN A 35 14.54 -11.85 13.90
C ASN A 35 15.19 -10.86 14.88
N ILE A 36 15.01 -9.55 14.67
CA ILE A 36 15.43 -8.54 15.64
C ILE A 36 14.74 -8.78 16.98
N TYR A 37 13.42 -8.99 16.99
CA TYR A 37 12.68 -9.28 18.21
C TYR A 37 13.25 -10.49 18.96
N LYS A 38 13.46 -11.62 18.27
CA LYS A 38 14.04 -12.83 18.87
C LYS A 38 15.46 -12.59 19.42
N TYR A 39 16.28 -11.82 18.72
CA TYR A 39 17.63 -11.48 19.15
C TYR A 39 17.60 -10.64 20.44
N LEU A 40 16.71 -9.65 20.52
CA LEU A 40 16.53 -8.83 21.72
C LEU A 40 15.96 -9.64 22.89
N GLU A 41 14.97 -10.50 22.64
CA GLU A 41 14.35 -11.38 23.64
C GLU A 41 15.36 -12.37 24.24
N ALA A 42 16.35 -12.81 23.46
CA ALA A 42 17.42 -13.69 23.93
C ALA A 42 18.41 -13.02 24.90
N GLY A 43 18.29 -11.70 25.17
CA GLY A 43 19.17 -10.98 26.08
C GLY A 43 20.56 -10.67 25.51
N GLU A 44 20.81 -10.98 24.23
CA GLU A 44 22.08 -10.74 23.55
C GLU A 44 22.49 -9.25 23.56
N ALA A 45 21.49 -8.36 23.63
CA ALA A 45 21.64 -6.91 23.68
C ALA A 45 22.08 -6.36 25.05
N GLU A 46 21.90 -7.13 26.13
CA GLU A 46 22.16 -6.65 27.50
C GLU A 46 23.65 -6.56 27.80
N PHE A 47 24.47 -7.35 27.09
CA PHE A 47 25.90 -7.47 27.35
C PHE A 47 26.77 -6.76 26.33
N ARG A 48 26.24 -6.42 25.15
CA ARG A 48 26.98 -5.73 24.08
C ARG A 48 26.11 -4.79 23.26
N PRO A 49 26.66 -3.65 22.81
CA PRO A 49 25.98 -2.79 21.86
C PRO A 49 25.72 -3.54 20.56
N ILE A 50 24.62 -3.17 19.87
CA ILE A 50 24.23 -3.74 18.58
C ILE A 50 24.56 -2.74 17.46
N PRO A 51 25.81 -2.72 16.95
CA PRO A 51 26.25 -1.68 16.01
C PRO A 51 25.55 -1.73 14.65
N TRP A 52 25.03 -2.91 14.26
CA TRP A 52 24.30 -3.09 13.00
C TRP A 52 22.82 -2.67 13.07
N LEU A 53 22.25 -2.51 14.28
CA LEU A 53 20.82 -2.28 14.45
C LEU A 53 20.33 -0.98 13.77
N PRO A 54 21.04 0.16 13.89
CA PRO A 54 20.61 1.39 13.22
C PRO A 54 20.51 1.24 11.69
N GLU A 55 21.46 0.54 11.07
CA GLU A 55 21.49 0.32 9.61
C GLU A 55 20.35 -0.59 9.17
N ILE A 56 20.04 -1.65 9.93
CA ILE A 56 18.90 -2.52 9.63
C ILE A 56 17.57 -1.77 9.79
N LEU A 57 17.43 -0.91 10.79
CA LEU A 57 16.23 -0.10 10.97
C LEU A 57 16.05 0.91 9.81
N ASP A 58 17.13 1.55 9.34
CA ASP A 58 17.08 2.44 8.18
C ASP A 58 16.63 1.68 6.92
N TYR A 59 17.11 0.46 6.74
CA TYR A 59 16.68 -0.40 5.63
C TYR A 59 15.19 -0.75 5.69
N LEU A 60 14.69 -1.09 6.88
CA LEU A 60 13.27 -1.37 7.10
C LEU A 60 12.40 -0.13 6.82
N CYS A 61 12.82 1.05 7.26
CA CYS A 61 12.12 2.30 6.98
C CYS A 61 12.01 2.54 5.47
N LYS A 62 13.08 2.35 4.71
CA LYS A 62 13.06 2.49 3.24
C LYS A 62 12.11 1.52 2.55
N ASP A 63 12.06 0.27 3.00
CA ASP A 63 11.11 -0.72 2.48
C ASP A 63 9.66 -0.31 2.76
N ILE A 64 9.38 0.15 3.99
CA ILE A 64 8.05 0.62 4.40
C ILE A 64 7.66 1.88 3.63
N ASP A 65 8.55 2.84 3.47
CA ASP A 65 8.28 4.10 2.74
C ASP A 65 7.90 3.84 1.28
N VAL A 66 8.54 2.88 0.63
CA VAL A 66 8.20 2.49 -0.75
C VAL A 66 6.80 1.90 -0.82
N ILE A 67 6.43 1.06 0.15
CA ILE A 67 5.09 0.46 0.24
C ILE A 67 4.05 1.54 0.50
N LEU A 68 4.30 2.45 1.45
CA LEU A 68 3.39 3.57 1.78
C LEU A 68 3.22 4.50 0.58
N HIS A 69 4.30 4.84 -0.12
CA HIS A 69 4.22 5.66 -1.32
C HIS A 69 3.41 4.99 -2.44
N GLU A 70 3.52 3.67 -2.56
CA GLU A 70 2.70 2.93 -3.52
C GLU A 70 1.22 3.04 -3.13
N ILE A 71 0.88 2.82 -1.87
CA ILE A 71 -0.49 2.95 -1.33
C ILE A 71 -1.03 4.37 -1.57
N ASP A 72 -0.29 5.42 -1.22
CA ASP A 72 -0.69 6.82 -1.42
C ASP A 72 -0.96 7.13 -2.90
N LYS A 73 -0.11 6.61 -3.79
CA LYS A 73 -0.28 6.76 -5.23
C LYS A 73 -1.53 6.05 -5.72
N TRP A 74 -1.86 4.89 -5.14
CA TRP A 74 -3.11 4.18 -5.43
C TRP A 74 -4.33 4.98 -4.95
N GLU A 75 -4.30 5.51 -3.73
CA GLU A 75 -5.40 6.34 -3.19
C GLU A 75 -5.63 7.60 -4.03
N LEU A 76 -4.56 8.27 -4.44
CA LEU A 76 -4.62 9.43 -5.33
C LEU A 76 -5.21 9.07 -6.70
N ARG A 77 -4.77 7.96 -7.30
CA ARG A 77 -5.29 7.48 -8.59
C ARG A 77 -6.77 7.10 -8.51
N SER A 78 -7.17 6.42 -7.44
CA SER A 78 -8.57 6.08 -7.18
C SER A 78 -9.43 7.34 -7.07
N SER A 79 -8.96 8.32 -6.30
CA SER A 79 -9.65 9.61 -6.11
C SER A 79 -9.79 10.39 -7.42
N LEU A 80 -8.75 10.44 -8.25
CA LEU A 80 -8.79 11.09 -9.56
C LEU A 80 -9.71 10.36 -10.54
N SER A 81 -9.63 9.03 -10.61
CA SER A 81 -10.52 8.21 -11.45
C SER A 81 -11.99 8.45 -11.09
N ASN A 82 -12.30 8.51 -9.79
CA ASN A 82 -13.64 8.84 -9.29
C ASN A 82 -14.06 10.26 -9.69
N ALA A 83 -13.15 11.24 -9.63
CA ALA A 83 -13.42 12.62 -10.05
C ALA A 83 -13.65 12.77 -11.56
N TYR A 84 -12.92 12.02 -12.40
CA TYR A 84 -13.10 12.01 -13.86
C TYR A 84 -14.43 11.35 -14.24
N LEU A 85 -14.77 10.20 -13.64
CA LEU A 85 -16.08 9.57 -13.80
C LEU A 85 -17.22 10.52 -13.40
N PHE A 86 -17.03 11.31 -12.34
CA PHE A 86 -18.01 12.31 -11.94
C PHE A 86 -18.19 13.41 -12.99
N LYS A 87 -17.10 13.89 -13.61
CA LYS A 87 -17.17 14.92 -14.67
C LYS A 87 -17.80 14.41 -15.96
N GLU A 88 -17.47 13.20 -16.39
CA GLU A 88 -18.01 12.59 -17.62
C GLU A 88 -19.52 12.38 -17.54
N ASN A 89 -20.03 11.92 -16.38
CA ASN A 89 -21.46 11.74 -16.14
C ASN A 89 -22.24 13.06 -16.07
N ASN A 90 -21.59 14.19 -15.77
CA ASN A 90 -22.22 15.52 -15.77
C ASN A 90 -22.18 16.21 -17.15
N LEU A 91 -21.44 15.66 -18.13
CA LEU A 91 -21.35 16.19 -19.50
C LEU A 91 -22.31 15.51 -20.48
N GLN A 92 -22.97 14.42 -20.09
CA GLN A 92 -24.11 13.86 -20.83
C GLN A 92 -25.36 14.68 -20.49
N GLU A 93 -25.61 15.75 -21.25
CA GLU A 93 -26.88 16.47 -21.22
C GLU A 93 -28.05 15.49 -21.47
N PRO A 94 -29.21 15.67 -20.80
CA PRO A 94 -30.37 14.86 -21.09
C PRO A 94 -30.84 15.17 -22.52
N CYS A 95 -30.78 14.18 -23.41
CA CYS A 95 -31.62 14.19 -24.61
C CYS A 95 -33.08 14.28 -24.14
N HIS A 96 -33.66 15.46 -24.28
CA HIS A 96 -35.08 15.67 -24.14
C HIS A 96 -35.71 15.32 -25.49
N ASP A 97 -36.39 14.17 -25.54
CA ASP A 97 -37.38 13.83 -26.58
C ASP A 97 -38.70 14.56 -26.32
#